data_AF-A0A559S1P7-F1
#
_entry.id   AF-A0A559S1P7-F1
#
_cell.length_a   1.000
_cell.length_b   1.000
_cell.length_c   1.000
_cell.angle_alpha   90.00
_cell.angle_beta   90.00
_cell.angle_gamma   90.00
#
_symmetry.space_group_name_H-M   'P 1'
#
loop_
_entity.id
_entity.type
_entity.pdbx_description
1 polymer ?
#
loop_
_entity_poly.entity_id
_entity_poly.type
_entity_poly.pdbx_seq_one_letter_code
_entity_poly.pdbx_strand_id
1 'polypeptide(L)'
;MQITQIIKRDSETSSFELDKITKAIENAMNSVNNGTREDAIAISKIVIGTLLERKLKEPNYTPTVEQIQDIVEDKLMDSTFRDVAKAYILYRDEQARSRKRNIFEKRLNLKPYDYPELNEYVDAIRHSYWIHTEFNYTSDIQDFKTILTPVEKNAIKNTMLAISQIEVAVKTFWGDIYKRMPKPEIGSVGSTFAESEVRHHDAYSHLLEILGLNNEFKNLKKNPVIMRRVNYLELALKNVNSEDNKEFSESIILFSLFIEHVSLFSQFLIIMAFNKHKNVLKGVSNVVEATSKEEQIHGDFGIDVIKIIKEENPDWFDDDHSLLVQETCKEAFLSESKLIDWIFENGELDFLPKAVIKEFIKNRFNKSLESIGIEKVFDIDEALVSETDWFDDEIIGTKHGDFFVKRSINYSKRTKSITSDDLF
;
A
#
# COMPACT_ATOMS: atom_id res chain seq x y z
N MET A 1 29.37 25.16 32.23
CA MET A 1 28.52 24.12 31.61
C MET A 1 27.73 24.76 30.48
N GLN A 2 27.53 24.09 29.34
CA GLN A 2 26.86 24.67 28.17
C GLN A 2 25.88 23.68 27.53
N ILE A 3 24.81 24.22 26.95
CA ILE A 3 23.95 23.49 26.02
C ILE A 3 24.56 23.67 24.63
N THR A 4 25.06 22.58 24.04
CA THR A 4 25.75 22.60 22.75
C THR A 4 24.87 22.06 21.62
N GLN A 5 23.85 21.27 21.96
CA GLN A 5 23.01 20.55 21.01
C GLN A 5 21.53 20.69 21.36
N ILE A 6 20.68 20.53 20.34
CA ILE A 6 19.22 20.50 20.41
C ILE A 6 18.68 19.39 19.51
N ILE A 7 17.66 18.68 19.96
CA ILE A 7 16.91 17.70 19.17
C ILE A 7 15.76 18.42 18.46
N LYS A 8 15.77 18.38 17.13
CA LYS A 8 14.73 18.94 16.26
C LYS A 8 13.47 18.07 16.26
N ARG A 9 12.41 18.55 15.59
CA ARG A 9 11.12 17.85 15.46
C ARG A 9 11.19 16.57 14.63
N ASP A 10 12.12 16.50 13.68
CA ASP A 10 12.47 15.32 12.88
C ASP A 10 13.40 14.35 13.63
N SER A 11 13.61 14.55 14.93
CA SER A 11 14.56 13.82 15.79
C SER A 11 16.04 13.99 15.41
N GLU A 12 16.40 14.84 14.46
CA GLU A 12 17.80 15.16 14.17
C GLU A 12 18.42 16.03 15.27
N THR A 13 19.72 15.83 15.52
CA THR A 13 20.48 16.69 16.43
C THR A 13 21.15 17.83 15.66
N SER A 14 21.06 19.05 16.17
CA SER A 14 21.74 20.22 15.59
C SER A 14 22.40 21.09 16.65
N SER A 15 23.26 22.02 16.22
CA SER A 15 23.94 22.96 17.12
C SER A 15 22.93 23.91 17.78
N PHE A 16 23.06 24.09 19.09
CA PHE A 16 22.23 25.02 19.84
C PHE A 16 22.65 26.48 19.57
N GLU A 17 21.68 27.32 19.20
CA GLU A 17 21.89 28.74 18.95
C GLU A 17 20.88 29.57 19.76
N LEU A 18 21.34 30.27 20.80
CA LEU A 18 20.48 31.10 21.66
C LEU A 18 19.75 32.20 20.89
N ASP A 19 20.37 32.74 19.84
CA ASP A 19 19.78 33.78 18.99
C ASP A 19 18.48 33.33 18.31
N LYS A 20 18.31 32.02 18.03
CA LYS A 20 17.04 31.49 17.49
C LYS A 20 15.89 31.63 18.48
N ILE A 21 16.16 31.43 19.77
CA ILE A 21 15.17 31.63 20.85
C ILE A 21 14.86 33.12 20.98
N THR A 22 15.89 33.97 21.02
CA THR A 22 15.74 35.42 21.09
C THR A 22 14.89 35.97 19.95
N LYS A 23 15.17 35.55 18.70
CA LYS A 23 14.39 35.96 17.52
C LYS A 23 12.92 35.51 17.57
N ALA A 24 12.66 34.30 18.06
CA ALA A 24 11.29 33.81 18.20
C ALA A 24 10.49 34.66 19.20
N ILE A 25 11.10 35.03 20.33
CA ILE A 25 10.49 35.91 21.34
C ILE A 25 10.31 37.32 20.79
N GLU A 26 11.34 37.88 20.13
CA GLU A 26 11.31 39.20 19.49
C GLU A 26 10.19 39.30 18.44
N ASN A 27 10.00 38.27 17.62
CA ASN A 27 8.91 38.23 16.64
C ASN A 27 7.52 38.24 17.33
N ALA A 28 7.36 37.52 18.43
CA ALA A 28 6.11 37.55 19.20
C ALA A 28 5.87 38.92 19.84
N MET A 29 6.91 39.55 20.42
CA MET A 29 6.85 40.91 20.96
C MET A 29 6.43 41.94 19.90
N ASN A 30 7.03 41.86 18.71
CA ASN A 30 6.70 42.72 17.58
C ASN A 30 5.26 42.51 17.09
N SER A 31 4.74 41.28 17.11
CA SER A 31 3.38 40.98 16.63
C SER A 31 2.27 41.68 17.42
N VAL A 32 2.53 42.02 18.69
CA VAL A 32 1.59 42.73 19.57
C VAL A 32 2.09 44.13 19.96
N ASN A 33 3.19 44.60 19.37
CA ASN A 33 3.86 45.86 19.69
C ASN A 33 4.15 46.03 21.20
N ASN A 34 4.57 44.96 21.87
CA ASN A 34 4.89 44.97 23.30
C ASN A 34 6.21 44.23 23.58
N GLY A 35 7.22 44.97 24.04
CA GLY A 35 8.57 44.48 24.29
C GLY A 35 9.60 44.91 23.25
N THR A 36 10.88 44.77 23.59
CA THR A 36 12.02 45.13 22.75
C THR A 36 12.96 43.95 22.56
N ARG A 37 13.94 44.10 21.67
CA ARG A 37 15.03 43.12 21.52
C ARG A 37 15.79 42.87 22.83
N GLU A 38 15.95 43.89 23.68
CA GLU A 38 16.61 43.75 24.98
C GLU A 38 15.78 42.87 25.93
N ASP A 39 14.46 43.04 25.92
CA ASP A 39 13.53 42.20 26.68
C ASP A 39 13.57 40.75 26.18
N ALA A 40 13.59 40.54 24.86
CA ALA A 40 13.72 39.21 24.26
C ALA A 40 15.04 38.52 24.66
N ILE A 41 16.15 39.27 24.73
CA ILE A 41 17.44 38.77 25.23
C ILE A 41 17.36 38.43 26.73
N ALA A 42 16.65 39.23 27.52
CA ALA A 42 16.48 38.97 28.95
C ALA A 42 15.69 37.66 29.18
N ILE A 43 14.57 37.48 28.47
CA ILE A 43 13.78 36.24 28.56
C ILE A 43 14.58 35.04 28.05
N SER A 44 15.30 35.15 26.92
CA SER A 44 16.10 34.04 26.41
C SER A 44 17.23 33.62 27.36
N LYS A 45 17.81 34.57 28.12
CA LYS A 45 18.75 34.28 29.21
C LYS A 45 18.12 33.48 30.37
N ILE A 46 16.85 33.73 30.69
CA ILE A 46 16.12 32.96 31.71
C ILE A 46 15.82 31.55 31.21
N VAL A 47 15.46 31.41 29.92
CA VAL A 47 15.24 30.10 29.27
C VAL A 47 16.51 29.25 29.31
N ILE A 48 17.67 29.80 28.90
CA ILE A 48 18.94 29.06 28.96
C ILE A 48 19.34 28.72 30.40
N GLY A 49 19.05 29.59 31.38
CA GLY A 49 19.24 29.27 32.80
C GLY A 49 18.46 28.02 33.21
N THR A 50 17.18 27.95 32.84
CA THR A 50 16.30 26.80 33.11
C THR A 50 16.83 25.51 32.46
N LEU A 51 17.32 25.60 31.22
CA LEU A 51 17.91 24.46 30.51
C LEU A 51 19.21 23.97 31.18
N LEU A 52 20.06 24.89 31.64
CA LEU A 52 21.29 24.56 32.34
C LEU A 52 21.01 23.92 33.70
N GLU A 53 20.01 24.39 34.44
CA GLU A 53 19.58 23.74 35.69
C GLU A 53 19.13 22.29 35.48
N ARG A 54 18.40 22.00 34.40
CA ARG A 54 18.04 20.62 34.04
C ARG A 54 19.28 19.78 33.71
N LYS A 55 20.22 20.32 32.93
CA LYS A 55 21.49 19.63 32.62
C LYS A 55 22.38 19.38 33.83
N LEU A 56 22.29 20.22 34.88
CA LEU A 56 23.01 19.97 36.13
C LEU A 56 22.48 18.72 36.85
N LYS A 57 21.17 18.48 36.76
CA LYS A 57 20.52 17.30 37.35
C LYS A 57 20.73 16.05 36.50
N GLU A 58 20.76 16.22 35.17
CA GLU A 58 20.88 15.14 34.18
C GLU A 58 22.04 15.43 33.21
N PRO A 59 23.24 14.85 33.43
CA PRO A 59 24.43 15.16 32.63
C PRO A 59 24.29 14.87 31.13
N ASN A 60 23.43 13.92 30.76
CA ASN A 60 23.16 13.51 29.37
C ASN A 60 21.96 14.24 28.75
N TYR A 61 21.43 15.27 29.39
CA TYR A 61 20.28 16.02 28.90
C TYR A 61 20.60 16.81 27.62
N THR A 62 19.79 16.59 26.60
CA THR A 62 19.73 17.38 25.37
C THR A 62 18.30 17.87 25.18
N PRO A 63 18.05 19.19 25.13
CA PRO A 63 16.69 19.71 24.99
C PRO A 63 16.10 19.42 23.61
N THR A 64 14.79 19.19 23.56
CA THR A 64 14.03 19.19 22.30
C THR A 64 13.53 20.60 21.96
N VAL A 65 13.18 20.83 20.69
CA VAL A 65 12.53 22.07 20.26
C VAL A 65 11.25 22.35 21.05
N GLU A 66 10.41 21.33 21.28
CA GLU A 66 9.15 21.49 22.03
C GLU A 66 9.41 21.84 23.50
N GLN A 67 10.38 21.19 24.15
CA GLN A 67 10.75 21.55 25.54
C GLN A 67 11.23 23.00 25.66
N ILE A 68 11.96 23.51 24.66
CA ILE A 68 12.38 24.91 24.65
C ILE A 68 11.19 25.83 24.46
N GLN A 69 10.24 25.49 23.59
CA GLN A 69 9.03 26.27 23.39
C GLN A 69 8.17 26.30 24.65
N ASP A 70 7.99 25.17 25.35
CA ASP A 70 7.26 25.10 26.62
C ASP A 70 7.90 26.02 27.67
N ILE A 71 9.24 26.02 27.79
CA ILE A 71 9.94 26.91 28.73
C ILE A 71 9.77 28.37 28.31
N VAL A 72 9.81 28.69 27.01
CA VAL A 72 9.60 30.07 26.53
C VAL A 72 8.19 30.56 26.89
N GLU A 73 7.17 29.72 26.71
CA GLU A 73 5.79 30.04 27.09
C GLU A 73 5.67 30.30 28.59
N ASP A 74 6.20 29.41 29.42
CA ASP A 74 6.23 29.58 30.87
C ASP A 74 6.92 30.89 31.28
N LYS A 75 8.09 31.19 30.70
CA LYS A 75 8.84 32.41 31.03
C LYS A 75 8.20 33.68 30.53
N LEU A 76 7.47 33.64 29.43
CA LEU A 76 6.66 34.76 28.98
C LEU A 76 5.42 34.95 29.88
N MET A 77 4.76 33.87 30.31
CA MET A 77 3.63 33.92 31.24
C MET A 77 4.02 34.45 32.63
N ASP A 78 5.20 34.07 33.13
CA ASP A 78 5.77 34.54 34.40
C ASP A 78 6.22 36.01 34.35
N SER A 79 6.35 36.59 33.15
CA SER A 79 6.82 37.96 32.95
C SER A 79 5.69 39.00 32.92
N THR A 80 6.05 40.26 32.70
CA THR A 80 5.08 41.34 32.44
C THR A 80 4.43 41.26 31.05
N PHE A 81 4.96 40.42 30.14
CA PHE A 81 4.56 40.32 28.73
C PHE A 81 3.48 39.25 28.49
N ARG A 82 2.35 39.31 29.22
CA ARG A 82 1.30 38.27 29.17
C ARG A 82 0.57 38.20 27.82
N ASP A 83 0.40 39.32 27.14
CA ASP A 83 -0.15 39.43 25.79
C ASP A 83 0.80 38.82 24.75
N VAL A 84 2.12 39.02 24.90
CA VAL A 84 3.15 38.35 24.09
C VAL A 84 3.11 36.84 24.32
N ALA A 85 2.97 36.37 25.56
CA ALA A 85 2.83 34.95 25.89
C ALA A 85 1.64 34.33 25.13
N LYS A 86 0.47 34.98 25.18
CA LYS A 86 -0.72 34.56 24.44
C LYS A 86 -0.48 34.51 22.93
N ALA A 87 0.15 35.55 22.35
CA ALA A 87 0.45 35.59 20.93
C ALA A 87 1.43 34.47 20.52
N TYR A 88 2.45 34.21 21.33
CA TYR A 88 3.42 33.13 21.12
C TYR A 88 2.74 31.75 21.11
N ILE A 89 1.88 31.47 22.10
CA ILE A 89 1.14 30.21 22.21
C ILE A 89 0.22 30.01 20.99
N LEU A 90 -0.55 31.04 20.62
CA LEU A 90 -1.45 30.96 19.46
C LEU A 90 -0.69 30.75 18.15
N TYR A 91 0.44 31.45 17.95
CA TYR A 91 1.28 31.26 16.77
C TYR A 91 1.91 29.87 16.74
N ARG A 92 2.37 29.34 17.88
CA ARG A 92 2.90 27.97 17.96
C ARG A 92 1.83 26.95 17.58
N ASP A 93 0.61 27.08 18.11
CA ASP A 93 -0.52 26.21 17.79
C ASP A 93 -0.91 26.32 16.30
N GLU A 94 -1.02 27.53 15.76
CA GLU A 94 -1.29 27.76 14.34
C GLU A 94 -0.23 27.11 13.45
N GLN A 95 1.05 27.29 13.78
CA GLN A 95 2.16 26.69 13.06
C GLN A 95 2.20 25.15 13.23
N ALA A 96 1.76 24.62 14.38
CA ALA A 96 1.63 23.18 14.58
C ALA A 96 0.52 22.61 13.70
N ARG A 97 -0.62 23.30 13.61
CA ARG A 97 -1.73 22.94 12.71
C ARG A 97 -1.31 23.03 11.24
N SER A 98 -0.61 24.08 10.82
CA SER A 98 -0.17 24.26 9.45
C SER A 98 0.90 23.25 9.00
N ARG A 99 1.58 22.61 9.95
CA ARG A 99 2.54 21.53 9.69
C ARG A 99 1.89 20.15 9.62
N LYS A 100 0.64 20.00 10.09
CA LYS A 100 -0.06 18.72 9.95
C LYS A 100 -0.27 18.46 8.47
N ARG A 101 0.23 17.31 8.02
CA ARG A 101 -0.08 16.81 6.68
C ARG A 101 -1.57 16.49 6.61
N ASN A 102 -2.14 16.66 5.44
CA ASN A 102 -3.51 16.27 5.13
C ASN A 102 -3.50 15.70 3.71
N ILE A 103 -3.67 14.40 3.60
CA ILE A 103 -3.55 13.64 2.35
C ILE A 103 -4.62 14.05 1.34
N PHE A 104 -5.77 14.54 1.83
CA PHE A 104 -6.90 14.98 1.02
C PHE A 104 -6.82 16.46 0.61
N GLU A 105 -5.94 17.26 1.22
CA GLU A 105 -5.80 18.67 0.88
C GLU A 105 -4.86 18.89 -0.32
N LYS A 106 -5.29 19.70 -1.28
CA LYS A 106 -4.50 20.00 -2.48
C LYS A 106 -3.23 20.76 -2.17
N ARG A 107 -2.10 20.22 -2.61
CA ARG A 107 -0.82 20.95 -2.64
C ARG A 107 -0.58 21.53 -4.03
N LEU A 108 -0.39 22.85 -4.12
CA LEU A 108 -0.09 23.53 -5.39
C LEU A 108 1.38 23.39 -5.81
N ASN A 109 2.29 23.40 -4.84
CA ASN A 109 3.72 23.32 -5.11
C ASN A 109 4.13 21.87 -5.38
N LEU A 110 5.00 21.65 -6.38
CA LEU A 110 5.49 20.31 -6.69
C LEU A 110 6.38 19.75 -5.56
N LYS A 111 7.27 20.58 -5.00
CA LYS A 111 8.22 20.21 -3.94
C LYS A 111 8.19 21.25 -2.80
N PRO A 112 8.61 20.88 -1.58
CA PRO A 112 8.93 19.51 -1.13
C PRO A 112 7.70 18.59 -1.15
N TYR A 113 7.92 17.27 -1.12
CA TYR A 113 6.83 16.30 -0.99
C TYR A 113 6.37 16.22 0.46
N ASP A 114 5.07 16.00 0.67
CA ASP A 114 4.45 15.77 1.98
C ASP A 114 4.68 14.31 2.38
N TYR A 115 4.66 13.40 1.40
CA TYR A 115 4.87 11.95 1.57
C TYR A 115 5.98 11.44 0.62
N PRO A 116 7.24 11.88 0.79
CA PRO A 116 8.35 11.46 -0.07
C PRO A 116 8.54 9.93 -0.14
N GLU A 117 8.22 9.21 0.94
CA GLU A 117 8.24 7.75 1.04
C GLU A 117 7.39 7.07 -0.05
N LEU A 118 6.25 7.66 -0.43
CA LEU A 118 5.36 7.07 -1.43
C LEU A 118 5.96 7.08 -2.84
N ASN A 119 7.00 7.88 -3.09
CA ASN A 119 7.64 7.92 -4.40
C ASN A 119 8.42 6.63 -4.72
N GLU A 120 8.77 5.82 -3.71
CA GLU A 120 9.44 4.53 -3.90
C GLU A 120 8.59 3.57 -4.73
N TYR A 121 7.26 3.64 -4.64
CA TYR A 121 6.32 2.83 -5.41
C TYR A 121 6.36 3.10 -6.92
N VAL A 122 6.69 4.33 -7.33
CA VAL A 122 6.91 4.66 -8.75
C VAL A 122 8.12 3.90 -9.27
N ASP A 123 9.21 3.90 -8.50
CA ASP A 123 10.43 3.21 -8.89
C ASP A 123 10.24 1.69 -8.80
N ALA A 124 9.48 1.17 -7.83
CA ALA A 124 9.07 -0.23 -7.73
C ALA A 124 8.51 -0.76 -9.05
N ILE A 125 7.48 -0.08 -9.57
CA ILE A 125 6.81 -0.48 -10.81
C ILE A 125 7.71 -0.34 -12.03
N ARG A 126 8.58 0.68 -12.06
CA ARG A 126 9.58 0.80 -13.13
C ARG A 126 10.58 -0.36 -13.14
N HIS A 127 10.94 -0.87 -11.96
CA HIS A 127 11.81 -2.03 -11.85
C HIS A 127 11.06 -3.30 -12.26
N SER A 128 9.82 -3.51 -11.82
CA SER A 128 9.01 -4.68 -12.19
C SER A 128 8.48 -4.66 -13.63
N TYR A 129 8.54 -3.52 -14.32
CA TYR A 129 7.97 -3.31 -15.66
C TYR A 129 8.21 -4.48 -16.63
N TRP A 130 7.12 -4.95 -17.23
CA TRP A 130 7.10 -6.08 -18.15
C TRP A 130 5.97 -5.94 -19.17
N ILE A 131 6.12 -6.53 -20.35
CA ILE A 131 5.05 -6.65 -21.35
C ILE A 131 4.90 -8.10 -21.78
N HIS A 132 3.67 -8.55 -22.03
CA HIS A 132 3.39 -9.97 -22.30
C HIS A 132 4.11 -10.52 -23.55
N THR A 133 4.55 -9.65 -24.47
CA THR A 133 5.28 -10.01 -25.69
C THR A 133 6.75 -10.39 -25.42
N GLU A 134 7.26 -10.17 -24.21
CA GLU A 134 8.61 -10.60 -23.80
C GLU A 134 8.68 -12.08 -23.40
N PHE A 135 7.53 -12.71 -23.17
CA PHE A 135 7.43 -14.13 -22.81
C PHE A 135 7.06 -14.99 -24.02
N ASN A 136 7.36 -16.30 -23.93
CA ASN A 136 7.03 -17.29 -24.95
C ASN A 136 6.02 -18.30 -24.41
N TYR A 137 4.89 -18.46 -25.11
CA TYR A 137 3.78 -19.34 -24.73
C TYR A 137 3.65 -20.59 -25.61
N THR A 138 4.61 -20.87 -26.51
CA THR A 138 4.49 -22.00 -27.46
C THR A 138 4.32 -23.33 -26.72
N SER A 139 5.16 -23.57 -25.72
CA SER A 139 5.09 -24.76 -24.86
C SER A 139 3.76 -24.83 -24.14
N ASP A 140 3.27 -23.70 -23.65
CA ASP A 140 2.09 -23.58 -22.81
C ASP A 140 0.82 -23.95 -23.57
N ILE A 141 0.73 -23.53 -24.84
CA ILE A 141 -0.36 -23.93 -25.75
C ILE A 141 -0.35 -25.44 -25.95
N GLN A 142 0.83 -26.04 -26.15
CA GLN A 142 0.97 -27.48 -26.32
C GLN A 142 0.63 -28.24 -25.03
N ASP A 143 1.11 -27.75 -23.89
CA ASP A 143 0.84 -28.29 -22.57
C ASP A 143 -0.67 -28.33 -22.32
N PHE A 144 -1.34 -27.20 -22.53
CA PHE A 144 -2.79 -27.05 -22.33
C PHE A 144 -3.62 -27.89 -23.29
N LYS A 145 -3.17 -28.05 -24.55
CA LYS A 145 -3.90 -28.83 -25.56
C LYS A 145 -3.71 -30.34 -25.41
N THR A 146 -2.55 -30.80 -24.97
CA THR A 146 -2.16 -32.22 -25.11
C THR A 146 -1.59 -32.90 -23.87
N ILE A 147 -1.01 -32.16 -22.92
CA ILE A 147 -0.32 -32.73 -21.76
C ILE A 147 -1.20 -32.74 -20.51
N LEU A 148 -1.94 -31.66 -20.27
CA LEU A 148 -2.80 -31.56 -19.09
C LEU A 148 -3.94 -32.57 -19.14
N THR A 149 -4.22 -33.20 -17.99
CA THR A 149 -5.39 -34.07 -17.84
C THR A 149 -6.69 -33.24 -17.93
N PRO A 150 -7.87 -33.86 -18.15
CA PRO A 150 -9.14 -33.13 -18.16
C PRO A 150 -9.42 -32.34 -16.87
N VAL A 151 -8.99 -32.87 -15.72
CA VAL A 151 -9.13 -32.21 -14.40
C VAL A 151 -8.22 -30.97 -14.35
N GLU A 152 -6.94 -31.15 -14.69
CA GLU A 152 -5.94 -30.09 -14.71
C GLU A 152 -6.28 -28.97 -15.69
N LYS A 153 -6.74 -29.35 -16.89
CA LYS A 153 -7.17 -28.41 -17.92
C LYS A 153 -8.35 -27.58 -17.43
N ASN A 154 -9.31 -28.18 -16.72
CA ASN A 154 -10.42 -27.44 -16.13
C ASN A 154 -9.94 -26.45 -15.07
N ALA A 155 -9.05 -26.89 -14.17
CA ALA A 155 -8.49 -26.03 -13.13
C ALA A 155 -7.78 -24.82 -13.74
N ILE A 156 -6.88 -25.02 -14.71
CA ILE A 156 -6.17 -23.92 -15.39
C ILE A 156 -7.14 -23.01 -16.14
N LYS A 157 -8.09 -23.57 -16.88
CA LYS A 157 -9.10 -22.82 -17.61
C LYS A 157 -9.93 -21.92 -16.70
N ASN A 158 -10.50 -22.47 -15.62
CA ASN A 158 -11.31 -21.71 -14.67
C ASN A 158 -10.45 -20.67 -13.93
N THR A 159 -9.20 -21.00 -13.61
CA THR A 159 -8.23 -20.07 -13.02
C THR A 159 -7.95 -18.87 -13.93
N MET A 160 -7.66 -19.12 -15.22
CA MET A 160 -7.45 -18.06 -16.22
C MET A 160 -8.69 -17.17 -16.37
N LEU A 161 -9.88 -17.77 -16.45
CA LEU A 161 -11.14 -17.02 -16.52
C LEU A 161 -11.36 -16.13 -15.28
N ALA A 162 -11.02 -16.64 -14.09
CA ALA A 162 -11.14 -15.89 -12.83
C ALA A 162 -10.17 -14.71 -12.75
N ILE A 163 -8.93 -14.86 -13.22
CA ILE A 163 -7.96 -13.74 -13.28
C ILE A 163 -8.47 -12.69 -14.27
N SER A 164 -8.76 -13.11 -15.50
CA SER A 164 -9.23 -12.19 -16.56
C SER A 164 -10.49 -11.43 -16.18
N GLN A 165 -11.34 -11.97 -15.30
CA GLN A 165 -12.56 -11.28 -14.86
C GLN A 165 -12.24 -9.99 -14.07
N ILE A 166 -11.22 -9.99 -13.22
CA ILE A 166 -10.81 -8.82 -12.45
C ILE A 166 -10.02 -7.85 -13.33
N GLU A 167 -9.00 -8.37 -14.01
CA GLU A 167 -8.04 -7.64 -14.85
C GLU A 167 -8.70 -6.90 -16.03
N VAL A 168 -9.90 -7.33 -16.44
CA VAL A 168 -10.68 -6.67 -17.49
C VAL A 168 -11.68 -5.65 -16.92
N ALA A 169 -12.04 -5.73 -15.64
CA ALA A 169 -13.17 -5.00 -15.06
C ALA A 169 -12.79 -3.82 -14.14
N VAL A 170 -11.58 -3.77 -13.59
CA VAL A 170 -11.23 -2.81 -12.51
C VAL A 170 -9.92 -2.08 -12.82
N LYS A 171 -9.98 -0.92 -13.50
CA LYS A 171 -8.77 -0.25 -14.03
C LYS A 171 -8.61 1.22 -13.70
N THR A 172 -9.67 1.86 -13.20
CA THR A 172 -9.70 3.33 -13.06
C THR A 172 -9.40 3.80 -11.65
N PHE A 173 -9.41 2.91 -10.66
CA PHE A 173 -9.21 3.26 -9.26
C PHE A 173 -7.90 4.03 -9.04
N TRP A 174 -6.76 3.43 -9.41
CA TRP A 174 -5.46 4.06 -9.24
C TRP A 174 -5.27 5.31 -10.08
N GLY A 175 -5.78 5.32 -11.33
CA GLY A 175 -5.71 6.49 -12.20
C GLY A 175 -6.50 7.69 -11.66
N ASP A 176 -7.56 7.44 -10.88
CA ASP A 176 -8.43 8.47 -10.32
C ASP A 176 -8.09 8.88 -8.89
N ILE A 177 -7.13 8.21 -8.23
CA ILE A 177 -6.79 8.48 -6.82
C ILE A 177 -6.42 9.95 -6.56
N TYR A 178 -5.77 10.62 -7.52
CA TYR A 178 -5.39 12.03 -7.43
C TYR A 178 -6.60 12.98 -7.31
N LYS A 179 -7.79 12.57 -7.76
CA LYS A 179 -9.02 13.38 -7.63
C LYS A 179 -9.40 13.56 -6.15
N ARG A 180 -9.10 12.58 -5.31
CA ARG A 180 -9.41 12.57 -3.87
C ARG A 180 -8.20 12.88 -3.01
N MET A 181 -7.01 12.48 -3.45
CA MET A 181 -5.73 12.76 -2.80
C MET A 181 -4.83 13.62 -3.69
N PRO A 182 -5.12 14.93 -3.81
CA PRO A 182 -4.47 15.84 -4.75
C PRO A 182 -3.04 16.23 -4.34
N LYS A 183 -2.16 15.24 -4.21
CA LYS A 183 -0.72 15.36 -3.94
C LYS A 183 0.08 14.91 -5.17
N PRO A 184 1.04 15.70 -5.67
CA PRO A 184 1.85 15.34 -6.85
C PRO A 184 2.52 13.96 -6.80
N GLU A 185 3.05 13.55 -5.64
CA GLU A 185 3.67 12.25 -5.41
C GLU A 185 2.65 11.10 -5.51
N ILE A 186 1.45 11.25 -4.95
CA ILE A 186 0.35 10.27 -5.07
C ILE A 186 -0.14 10.20 -6.52
N GLY A 187 -0.26 11.35 -7.20
CA GLY A 187 -0.64 11.37 -8.62
C GLY A 187 0.39 10.68 -9.53
N SER A 188 1.67 10.71 -9.16
CA SER A 188 2.74 9.99 -9.86
C SER A 188 2.61 8.48 -9.68
N VAL A 189 2.34 8.01 -8.46
CA VAL A 189 2.05 6.58 -8.19
C VAL A 189 0.80 6.14 -8.93
N GLY A 190 -0.32 6.85 -8.78
CA GLY A 190 -1.59 6.50 -9.42
C GLY A 190 -1.51 6.42 -10.94
N SER A 191 -0.77 7.33 -11.59
CA SER A 191 -0.53 7.27 -13.04
C SER A 191 0.35 6.09 -13.45
N THR A 192 1.32 5.73 -12.62
CA THR A 192 2.23 4.60 -12.86
C THR A 192 1.49 3.27 -12.72
N PHE A 193 0.66 3.13 -11.68
CA PHE A 193 -0.20 1.96 -11.47
C PHE A 193 -1.28 1.86 -12.55
N ALA A 194 -1.88 2.98 -12.96
CA ALA A 194 -2.84 2.94 -14.07
C ALA A 194 -2.24 2.41 -15.38
N GLU A 195 -0.93 2.58 -15.61
CA GLU A 195 -0.25 2.00 -16.76
C GLU A 195 0.08 0.51 -16.58
N SER A 196 0.46 0.06 -15.38
CA SER A 196 0.65 -1.38 -15.12
C SER A 196 -0.63 -2.17 -15.37
N GLU A 197 -1.78 -1.65 -14.97
CA GLU A 197 -3.09 -2.26 -15.24
C GLU A 197 -3.40 -2.41 -16.74
N VAL A 198 -2.89 -1.52 -17.59
CA VAL A 198 -3.01 -1.69 -19.05
C VAL A 198 -2.19 -2.90 -19.52
N ARG A 199 -0.98 -3.07 -18.98
CA ARG A 199 -0.10 -4.21 -19.31
C ARG A 199 -0.68 -5.53 -18.81
N HIS A 200 -1.24 -5.56 -17.60
CA HIS A 200 -1.93 -6.73 -17.07
C HIS A 200 -3.11 -7.10 -17.96
N HIS A 201 -3.96 -6.13 -18.29
CA HIS A 201 -5.10 -6.32 -19.19
C HIS A 201 -4.69 -6.92 -20.54
N ASP A 202 -3.68 -6.35 -21.20
CA ASP A 202 -3.20 -6.81 -22.49
C ASP A 202 -2.66 -8.25 -22.40
N ALA A 203 -1.95 -8.57 -21.33
CA ALA A 203 -1.43 -9.91 -21.07
C ALA A 203 -2.53 -10.97 -20.95
N TYR A 204 -3.51 -10.73 -20.07
CA TYR A 204 -4.57 -11.71 -19.83
C TYR A 204 -5.57 -11.78 -20.99
N SER A 205 -5.78 -10.68 -21.72
CA SER A 205 -6.51 -10.68 -22.99
C SER A 205 -5.81 -11.56 -24.03
N HIS A 206 -4.50 -11.43 -24.18
CA HIS A 206 -3.70 -12.27 -25.08
C HIS A 206 -3.73 -13.75 -24.67
N LEU A 207 -3.65 -14.06 -23.37
CA LEU A 207 -3.73 -15.44 -22.89
C LEU A 207 -5.10 -16.08 -23.16
N LEU A 208 -6.20 -15.34 -23.04
CA LEU A 208 -7.53 -15.83 -23.42
C LEU A 208 -7.60 -16.17 -24.91
N GLU A 209 -6.99 -15.36 -25.77
CA GLU A 209 -6.93 -15.57 -27.22
C GLU A 209 -6.16 -16.86 -27.57
N ILE A 210 -4.90 -16.97 -27.14
CA ILE A 210 -4.03 -18.09 -27.56
C ILE A 210 -4.44 -19.44 -26.96
N LEU A 211 -5.14 -19.43 -25.81
CA LEU A 211 -5.72 -20.63 -25.19
C LEU A 211 -7.13 -20.96 -25.73
N GLY A 212 -7.72 -20.09 -26.54
CA GLY A 212 -9.04 -20.29 -27.14
C GLY A 212 -10.22 -20.14 -26.16
N LEU A 213 -10.08 -19.29 -25.14
CA LEU A 213 -11.01 -19.16 -24.02
C LEU A 213 -12.01 -18.00 -24.16
N ASN A 214 -11.93 -17.19 -25.23
CA ASN A 214 -12.79 -16.03 -25.45
C ASN A 214 -14.31 -16.32 -25.32
N ASN A 215 -14.76 -17.45 -25.86
CA ASN A 215 -16.17 -17.84 -25.80
C ASN A 215 -16.61 -18.20 -24.37
N GLU A 216 -15.74 -18.83 -23.59
CA GLU A 216 -16.01 -19.15 -22.19
C GLU A 216 -16.04 -17.87 -21.36
N PHE A 217 -15.09 -16.97 -21.58
CA PHE A 217 -15.03 -15.66 -20.93
C PHE A 217 -16.29 -14.82 -21.19
N LYS A 218 -16.77 -14.77 -22.44
CA LYS A 218 -18.02 -14.07 -22.78
C LYS A 218 -19.25 -14.60 -22.01
N ASN A 219 -19.25 -15.89 -21.68
CA ASN A 219 -20.33 -16.54 -20.94
C ASN A 219 -20.10 -16.56 -19.43
N LEU A 220 -18.96 -16.10 -18.94
CA LEU A 220 -18.55 -16.20 -17.54
C LEU A 220 -19.54 -15.49 -16.59
N LYS A 221 -20.13 -14.38 -17.01
CA LYS A 221 -21.17 -13.64 -16.27
C LYS A 221 -22.46 -14.44 -15.99
N LYS A 222 -22.65 -15.61 -16.61
CA LYS A 222 -23.78 -16.50 -16.33
C LYS A 222 -23.49 -17.41 -15.13
N ASN A 223 -22.23 -17.51 -14.69
CA ASN A 223 -21.84 -18.33 -13.57
C ASN A 223 -22.21 -17.61 -12.24
N PRO A 224 -23.02 -18.24 -11.36
CA PRO A 224 -23.45 -17.61 -10.11
C PRO A 224 -22.31 -17.38 -9.12
N VAL A 225 -21.25 -18.20 -9.14
CA VAL A 225 -20.06 -18.01 -8.29
C VAL A 225 -19.30 -16.76 -8.72
N ILE A 226 -19.14 -16.56 -10.03
CA ILE A 226 -18.50 -15.36 -10.57
C ILE A 226 -19.34 -14.12 -10.30
N MET A 227 -20.66 -14.19 -10.50
CA MET A 227 -21.53 -13.04 -10.21
C MET A 227 -21.54 -12.68 -8.72
N ARG A 228 -21.44 -13.65 -7.81
CA ARG A 228 -21.25 -13.37 -6.38
C ARG A 228 -19.96 -12.59 -6.14
N ARG A 229 -18.86 -13.01 -6.76
CA ARG A 229 -17.58 -12.32 -6.65
C ARG A 229 -17.65 -10.90 -7.20
N VAL A 230 -18.22 -10.71 -8.39
CA VAL A 230 -18.47 -9.38 -8.99
C VAL A 230 -19.23 -8.48 -8.03
N ASN A 231 -20.32 -8.96 -7.42
CA ASN A 231 -21.11 -8.15 -6.50
C ASN A 231 -20.32 -7.70 -5.26
N TYR A 232 -19.44 -8.55 -4.72
CA TYR A 232 -18.59 -8.18 -3.58
C TYR A 232 -17.52 -7.15 -3.99
N LEU A 233 -16.90 -7.30 -5.16
CA LEU A 233 -15.92 -6.35 -5.70
C LEU A 233 -16.58 -4.99 -5.97
N GLU A 234 -17.78 -4.97 -6.55
CA GLU A 234 -18.56 -3.74 -6.76
C GLU A 234 -18.93 -3.07 -5.42
N LEU A 235 -19.23 -3.85 -4.38
CA LEU A 235 -19.50 -3.31 -3.05
C LEU A 235 -18.27 -2.63 -2.45
N ALA A 236 -17.09 -3.24 -2.56
CA ALA A 236 -15.83 -2.65 -2.12
C ALA A 236 -15.51 -1.33 -2.86
N LEU A 237 -15.88 -1.25 -4.14
CA LEU A 237 -15.69 -0.08 -4.99
C LEU A 237 -16.82 0.96 -4.88
N LYS A 238 -17.88 0.70 -4.13
CA LYS A 238 -19.10 1.54 -4.11
C LYS A 238 -18.81 3.00 -3.77
N ASN A 239 -17.91 3.25 -2.83
CA ASN A 239 -17.62 4.60 -2.31
C ASN A 239 -16.34 5.21 -2.90
N VAL A 240 -15.75 4.62 -3.96
CA VAL A 240 -14.54 5.15 -4.62
C VAL A 240 -14.71 6.59 -5.13
N ASN A 241 -15.95 6.97 -5.47
CA ASN A 241 -16.29 8.30 -5.95
C ASN A 241 -16.97 9.17 -4.88
N SER A 242 -17.00 8.73 -3.61
CA SER A 242 -17.63 9.52 -2.55
C SER A 242 -16.89 10.84 -2.34
N GLU A 243 -17.66 11.90 -2.09
CA GLU A 243 -17.10 13.18 -1.67
C GLU A 243 -16.74 13.22 -0.17
N ASP A 244 -17.23 12.25 0.61
CA ASP A 244 -16.83 12.05 1.99
C ASP A 244 -15.49 11.30 2.05
N ASN A 245 -14.49 11.89 2.70
CA ASN A 245 -13.17 11.29 2.84
C ASN A 245 -13.17 10.04 3.72
N LYS A 246 -14.08 9.96 4.70
CA LYS A 246 -14.20 8.76 5.55
C LYS A 246 -14.73 7.60 4.72
N GLU A 247 -15.82 7.79 3.98
CA GLU A 247 -16.37 6.76 3.09
C GLU A 247 -15.39 6.37 1.98
N PHE A 248 -14.66 7.33 1.41
CA PHE A 248 -13.61 7.05 0.42
C PHE A 248 -12.46 6.22 1.02
N SER A 249 -12.06 6.51 2.27
CA SER A 249 -11.03 5.74 2.97
C SER A 249 -11.43 4.28 3.20
N GLU A 250 -12.70 4.01 3.48
CA GLU A 250 -13.23 2.64 3.58
C GLU A 250 -13.08 1.89 2.25
N SER A 251 -13.38 2.55 1.12
CA SER A 251 -13.16 1.95 -0.20
C SER A 251 -11.68 1.65 -0.48
N ILE A 252 -10.75 2.52 -0.09
CA ILE A 252 -9.30 2.22 -0.20
C ILE A 252 -8.95 0.98 0.60
N ILE A 253 -9.44 0.85 1.84
CA ILE A 253 -9.15 -0.29 2.70
C ILE A 253 -9.62 -1.58 2.04
N LEU A 254 -10.89 -1.64 1.61
CA LEU A 254 -11.45 -2.85 1.01
C LEU A 254 -10.77 -3.20 -0.32
N PHE A 255 -10.48 -2.18 -1.13
CA PHE A 255 -9.79 -2.35 -2.41
C PHE A 255 -8.37 -2.89 -2.21
N SER A 256 -7.55 -2.21 -1.43
CA SER A 256 -6.14 -2.57 -1.27
C SER A 256 -5.93 -3.86 -0.49
N LEU A 257 -6.68 -4.09 0.60
CA LEU A 257 -6.45 -5.28 1.44
C LEU A 257 -7.04 -6.55 0.84
N PHE A 258 -8.17 -6.48 0.13
CA PHE A 258 -8.91 -7.67 -0.29
C PHE A 258 -8.92 -7.88 -1.79
N ILE A 259 -8.90 -6.82 -2.60
CA ILE A 259 -8.85 -6.95 -4.06
C ILE A 259 -7.40 -7.16 -4.49
N GLU A 260 -6.55 -6.16 -4.29
CA GLU A 260 -5.13 -6.19 -4.69
C GLU A 260 -4.37 -7.31 -3.95
N HIS A 261 -4.38 -7.34 -2.61
CA HIS A 261 -3.55 -8.29 -1.83
C HIS A 261 -4.03 -9.75 -1.82
N VAL A 262 -5.28 -10.04 -2.21
CA VAL A 262 -5.89 -11.36 -1.97
C VAL A 262 -6.66 -11.93 -3.15
N SER A 263 -7.52 -11.15 -3.82
CA SER A 263 -8.51 -11.71 -4.75
C SER A 263 -7.90 -12.49 -5.90
N LEU A 264 -6.71 -12.12 -6.39
CA LEU A 264 -6.01 -12.81 -7.48
C LEU A 264 -4.99 -13.86 -7.03
N PHE A 265 -4.63 -13.87 -5.75
CA PHE A 265 -3.49 -14.62 -5.25
C PHE A 265 -3.73 -16.13 -5.21
N SER A 266 -4.98 -16.59 -5.04
CA SER A 266 -5.28 -18.03 -5.12
C SER A 266 -5.04 -18.55 -6.54
N GLN A 267 -5.39 -17.76 -7.55
CA GLN A 267 -5.23 -18.11 -8.95
C GLN A 267 -3.76 -18.07 -9.35
N PHE A 268 -3.01 -17.09 -8.85
CA PHE A 268 -1.57 -17.01 -9.04
C PHE A 268 -0.86 -18.25 -8.47
N LEU A 269 -1.19 -18.62 -7.23
CA LEU A 269 -0.67 -19.81 -6.58
C LEU A 269 -0.94 -21.08 -7.41
N ILE A 270 -2.17 -21.24 -7.92
CA ILE A 270 -2.55 -22.40 -8.73
C ILE A 270 -1.67 -22.50 -9.98
N ILE A 271 -1.55 -21.43 -10.77
CA ILE A 271 -0.75 -21.45 -12.00
C ILE A 271 0.73 -21.71 -11.71
N MET A 272 1.30 -21.03 -10.70
CA MET A 272 2.71 -21.23 -10.34
C MET A 272 2.98 -22.65 -9.81
N ALA A 273 2.02 -23.27 -9.12
CA ALA A 273 2.14 -24.64 -8.64
C ALA A 273 2.23 -25.66 -9.78
N PHE A 274 1.52 -25.45 -10.90
CA PHE A 274 1.67 -26.30 -12.09
C PHE A 274 3.09 -26.27 -12.64
N ASN A 275 3.71 -25.09 -12.71
CA ASN A 275 5.09 -24.99 -13.15
C ASN A 275 6.05 -25.62 -12.14
N LYS A 276 5.89 -25.33 -10.84
CA LYS A 276 6.73 -25.90 -9.78
C LYS A 276 6.71 -27.42 -9.73
N HIS A 277 5.53 -28.04 -9.78
CA HIS A 277 5.38 -29.48 -9.55
C HIS A 277 5.38 -30.32 -10.83
N LYS A 278 4.97 -29.74 -11.96
CA LYS A 278 4.87 -30.46 -13.24
C LYS A 278 5.75 -29.91 -14.36
N ASN A 279 6.40 -28.75 -14.16
CA ASN A 279 7.30 -28.12 -15.14
C ASN A 279 6.61 -27.82 -16.49
N VAL A 280 5.32 -27.47 -16.43
CA VAL A 280 4.44 -27.07 -17.55
C VAL A 280 3.99 -25.62 -17.36
N LEU A 281 3.45 -25.01 -18.43
CA LEU A 281 2.92 -23.64 -18.39
C LEU A 281 3.94 -22.57 -17.97
N LYS A 282 5.17 -22.69 -18.49
CA LYS A 282 6.30 -21.82 -18.11
C LYS A 282 6.08 -20.36 -18.48
N GLY A 283 5.62 -20.09 -19.71
CA GLY A 283 5.34 -18.74 -20.16
C GLY A 283 4.22 -18.08 -19.36
N VAL A 284 3.13 -18.82 -19.12
CA VAL A 284 2.00 -18.36 -18.31
C VAL A 284 2.43 -18.15 -16.85
N SER A 285 3.24 -19.04 -16.29
CA SER A 285 3.80 -18.89 -14.93
C SER A 285 4.68 -17.65 -14.81
N ASN A 286 5.49 -17.31 -15.81
CA ASN A 286 6.31 -16.10 -15.78
C ASN A 286 5.46 -14.82 -15.82
N VAL A 287 4.37 -14.81 -16.61
CA VAL A 287 3.41 -13.69 -16.62
C VAL A 287 2.77 -13.55 -15.25
N VAL A 288 2.27 -14.64 -14.68
CA VAL A 288 1.63 -14.65 -13.36
C VAL A 288 2.59 -14.20 -12.26
N GLU A 289 3.85 -14.64 -12.29
CA GLU A 289 4.87 -14.17 -11.36
C GLU A 289 5.08 -12.65 -11.49
N ALA A 290 5.17 -12.14 -12.73
CA ALA A 290 5.34 -10.71 -12.98
C ALA A 290 4.15 -9.88 -12.49
N THR A 291 2.92 -10.29 -12.82
CA THR A 291 1.69 -9.66 -12.30
C THR A 291 1.66 -9.69 -10.78
N SER A 292 1.93 -10.84 -10.16
CA SER A 292 1.84 -10.99 -8.69
C SER A 292 2.78 -10.06 -7.91
N LYS A 293 3.92 -9.66 -8.51
CA LYS A 293 4.83 -8.67 -7.94
C LYS A 293 4.25 -7.26 -8.02
N GLU A 294 3.63 -6.90 -9.14
CA GLU A 294 2.99 -5.59 -9.29
C GLU A 294 1.75 -5.45 -8.39
N GLU A 295 0.92 -6.49 -8.28
CA GLU A 295 -0.22 -6.53 -7.34
C GLU A 295 0.21 -6.41 -5.87
N GLN A 296 1.36 -7.01 -5.51
CA GLN A 296 1.93 -6.85 -4.17
C GLN A 296 2.33 -5.39 -3.92
N ILE A 297 2.99 -4.75 -4.88
CA ILE A 297 3.38 -3.33 -4.82
C ILE A 297 2.15 -2.42 -4.71
N HIS A 298 1.09 -2.69 -5.49
CA HIS A 298 -0.15 -1.92 -5.46
C HIS A 298 -0.83 -1.99 -4.09
N GLY A 299 -0.91 -3.21 -3.58
CA GLY A 299 -1.45 -3.47 -2.27
C GLY A 299 -0.66 -2.81 -1.13
N ASP A 300 0.66 -2.89 -1.17
CA ASP A 300 1.56 -2.27 -0.17
C ASP A 300 1.42 -0.74 -0.15
N PHE A 301 1.32 -0.11 -1.32
CA PHE A 301 1.02 1.33 -1.43
C PHE A 301 -0.32 1.67 -0.76
N GLY A 302 -1.35 0.86 -1.01
CA GLY A 302 -2.64 1.01 -0.36
C GLY A 302 -2.56 0.94 1.17
N ILE A 303 -1.80 -0.02 1.70
CA ILE A 303 -1.56 -0.17 3.15
C ILE A 303 -0.89 1.09 3.72
N ASP A 304 0.13 1.62 3.07
CA ASP A 304 0.82 2.82 3.56
C ASP A 304 -0.06 4.07 3.49
N VAL A 305 -0.88 4.20 2.45
CA VAL A 305 -1.91 5.24 2.36
C VAL A 305 -2.91 5.11 3.52
N ILE A 306 -3.37 3.90 3.85
CA ILE A 306 -4.30 3.67 4.98
C ILE A 306 -3.66 4.07 6.31
N LYS A 307 -2.38 3.72 6.53
CA LYS A 307 -1.64 4.14 7.72
C LYS A 307 -1.53 5.65 7.84
N ILE A 308 -1.27 6.35 6.73
CA ILE A 308 -1.26 7.82 6.68
C ILE A 308 -2.64 8.39 7.05
N ILE A 309 -3.72 7.87 6.45
CA ILE A 309 -5.09 8.33 6.77
C ILE A 309 -5.39 8.10 8.26
N LYS A 310 -4.97 6.96 8.82
CA LYS A 310 -5.15 6.62 10.24
C LYS A 310 -4.35 7.52 11.17
N GLU A 311 -3.12 7.88 10.79
CA GLU A 311 -2.31 8.85 11.54
C GLU A 311 -2.95 10.24 11.54
N GLU A 312 -3.50 10.67 10.41
CA GLU A 312 -4.11 11.99 10.25
C GLU A 312 -5.53 12.08 10.81
N ASN A 313 -6.27 10.97 10.84
CA ASN A 313 -7.69 10.89 11.21
C ASN A 313 -7.96 9.67 12.12
N PRO A 314 -7.35 9.59 13.32
CA PRO A 314 -7.46 8.41 14.19
C PRO A 314 -8.91 8.11 14.61
N ASP A 315 -9.75 9.13 14.75
CA ASP A 315 -11.17 9.00 15.12
C ASP A 315 -12.02 8.26 14.08
N TRP A 316 -11.51 8.04 12.86
CA TRP A 316 -12.22 7.25 11.84
C TRP A 316 -12.00 5.75 12.01
N PHE A 317 -10.96 5.34 12.73
CA PHE A 317 -10.54 3.95 12.92
C PHE A 317 -10.91 3.46 14.32
N ASP A 318 -12.19 3.58 14.64
CA ASP A 318 -12.78 3.10 15.89
C ASP A 318 -13.06 1.58 15.86
N ASP A 319 -13.62 1.07 16.94
CA ASP A 319 -13.97 -0.34 17.08
C ASP A 319 -15.06 -0.75 16.06
N ASP A 320 -16.00 0.14 15.76
CA ASP A 320 -17.08 -0.10 14.78
C ASP A 320 -16.51 -0.26 13.37
N HIS A 321 -15.56 0.60 12.98
CA HIS A 321 -14.82 0.47 11.73
C HIS A 321 -14.03 -0.85 11.68
N SER A 322 -13.36 -1.21 12.77
CA SER A 322 -12.59 -2.47 12.84
C SER A 322 -13.48 -3.69 12.65
N LEU A 323 -14.66 -3.71 13.27
CA LEU A 323 -15.67 -4.76 13.09
C LEU A 323 -16.18 -4.81 11.64
N LEU A 324 -16.45 -3.67 11.01
CA LEU A 324 -16.88 -3.60 9.62
C LEU A 324 -15.85 -4.23 8.67
N VAL A 325 -14.56 -3.92 8.86
CA VAL A 325 -13.48 -4.47 8.04
C VAL A 325 -13.36 -5.98 8.25
N GLN A 326 -13.46 -6.46 9.50
CA GLN A 326 -13.42 -7.89 9.83
C GLN A 326 -14.60 -8.67 9.22
N GLU A 327 -15.83 -8.14 9.28
CA GLU A 327 -16.98 -8.79 8.66
C GLU A 327 -16.87 -8.80 7.13
N THR A 328 -16.38 -7.71 6.54
CA THR A 328 -16.13 -7.67 5.09
C THR A 328 -15.05 -8.66 4.68
N CYS A 329 -14.00 -8.83 5.49
CA CYS A 329 -12.96 -9.82 5.28
C CYS A 329 -13.53 -11.26 5.25
N LYS A 330 -14.43 -11.59 6.20
CA LYS A 330 -15.10 -12.91 6.24
C LYS A 330 -15.94 -13.16 4.99
N GLU A 331 -16.70 -12.16 4.53
CA GLU A 331 -17.49 -12.29 3.30
C GLU A 331 -16.62 -12.42 2.04
N ALA A 332 -15.51 -11.66 1.97
CA ALA A 332 -14.52 -11.78 0.89
C ALA A 332 -13.93 -13.19 0.86
N PHE A 333 -13.50 -13.73 2.00
CA PHE A 333 -13.03 -15.11 2.11
C PHE A 333 -14.08 -16.14 1.69
N LEU A 334 -15.34 -15.96 2.08
CA LEU A 334 -16.41 -16.86 1.67
C LEU A 334 -16.63 -16.84 0.15
N SER A 335 -16.50 -15.67 -0.48
CA SER A 335 -16.55 -15.53 -1.94
C SER A 335 -15.39 -16.25 -2.61
N GLU A 336 -14.15 -16.00 -2.17
CA GLU A 336 -12.95 -16.64 -2.74
C GLU A 336 -12.91 -18.15 -2.48
N SER A 337 -13.39 -18.62 -1.33
CA SER A 337 -13.53 -20.07 -1.07
C SER A 337 -14.47 -20.74 -2.07
N LYS A 338 -15.60 -20.11 -2.41
CA LYS A 338 -16.54 -20.64 -3.41
C LYS A 338 -15.96 -20.61 -4.82
N LEU A 339 -15.15 -19.60 -5.11
CA LEU A 339 -14.41 -19.51 -6.36
C LEU A 339 -13.40 -20.65 -6.50
N ILE A 340 -12.64 -20.95 -5.44
CA ILE A 340 -11.74 -22.11 -5.37
C ILE A 340 -12.53 -23.39 -5.62
N ASP A 341 -13.69 -23.57 -4.97
CA ASP A 341 -14.53 -24.74 -5.20
C ASP A 341 -15.00 -24.88 -6.67
N TRP A 342 -15.30 -23.76 -7.34
CA TRP A 342 -15.63 -23.74 -8.78
C TRP A 342 -14.43 -24.03 -9.68
N ILE A 343 -13.25 -23.52 -9.36
CA ILE A 343 -12.03 -23.79 -10.12
C ILE A 343 -11.78 -25.31 -10.21
N PHE A 344 -11.99 -26.01 -9.10
CA PHE A 344 -11.79 -27.47 -8.98
C PHE A 344 -13.08 -28.28 -9.13
N GLU A 345 -14.10 -27.77 -9.84
CA GLU A 345 -15.40 -28.46 -9.99
C GLU A 345 -15.30 -29.86 -10.64
N ASN A 346 -14.26 -30.10 -11.44
CA ASN A 346 -14.00 -31.39 -12.08
C ASN A 346 -13.01 -32.29 -11.30
N GLY A 347 -12.53 -31.86 -10.14
CA GLY A 347 -11.57 -32.59 -9.31
C GLY A 347 -10.45 -31.71 -8.78
N GLU A 348 -9.88 -32.12 -7.66
CA GLU A 348 -8.74 -31.45 -7.03
C GLU A 348 -7.40 -31.88 -7.66
N LEU A 349 -6.35 -31.12 -7.37
CA LEU A 349 -4.97 -31.43 -7.76
C LEU A 349 -4.26 -32.10 -6.59
N ASP A 350 -3.67 -33.28 -6.82
CA ASP A 350 -2.95 -34.03 -5.76
C ASP A 350 -1.81 -33.21 -5.13
N PHE A 351 -1.16 -32.36 -5.92
CA PHE A 351 -0.04 -31.52 -5.50
C PHE A 351 -0.46 -30.15 -4.93
N LEU A 352 -1.74 -29.79 -5.01
CA LEU A 352 -2.25 -28.54 -4.43
C LEU A 352 -3.74 -28.70 -4.03
N PRO A 353 -4.02 -29.39 -2.92
CA PRO A 353 -5.38 -29.59 -2.44
C PRO A 353 -6.09 -28.28 -2.10
N LYS A 354 -7.43 -28.25 -2.20
CA LYS A 354 -8.22 -27.04 -1.88
C LYS A 354 -8.00 -26.54 -0.45
N ALA A 355 -7.76 -27.46 0.48
CA ALA A 355 -7.50 -27.11 1.88
C ALA A 355 -6.27 -26.20 2.02
N VAL A 356 -5.17 -26.54 1.32
CA VAL A 356 -3.94 -25.74 1.30
C VAL A 356 -4.19 -24.35 0.72
N ILE A 357 -4.90 -24.26 -0.41
CA ILE A 357 -5.21 -22.96 -1.06
C ILE A 357 -6.09 -22.09 -0.16
N LYS A 358 -7.11 -22.67 0.48
CA LYS A 358 -7.99 -21.93 1.40
C LYS A 358 -7.22 -21.43 2.62
N GLU A 359 -6.29 -22.22 3.15
CA GLU A 359 -5.46 -21.81 4.29
C GLU A 359 -4.48 -20.70 3.92
N PHE A 360 -3.85 -20.80 2.73
CA PHE A 360 -3.04 -19.72 2.16
C PHE A 360 -3.82 -18.40 2.09
N ILE A 361 -5.06 -18.43 1.58
CA ILE A 361 -5.89 -17.22 1.49
C ILE A 361 -6.31 -16.67 2.85
N LYS A 362 -6.67 -17.51 3.83
CA LYS A 362 -6.91 -17.05 5.20
C LYS A 362 -5.70 -16.34 5.78
N ASN A 363 -4.50 -16.90 5.58
CA ASN A 363 -3.26 -16.31 6.07
C ASN A 363 -3.01 -14.95 5.42
N ARG A 364 -3.23 -14.81 4.11
CA ARG A 364 -3.12 -13.50 3.43
C ARG A 364 -4.11 -12.49 3.98
N PHE A 365 -5.38 -12.86 4.18
CA PHE A 365 -6.37 -11.98 4.81
C PHE A 365 -5.96 -11.54 6.22
N ASN A 366 -5.47 -12.46 7.05
CA ASN A 366 -4.98 -12.11 8.39
C ASN A 366 -3.79 -11.16 8.33
N LYS A 367 -2.79 -11.41 7.46
CA LYS A 367 -1.65 -10.51 7.25
C LYS A 367 -2.11 -9.11 6.80
N SER A 368 -3.10 -9.04 5.90
CA SER A 368 -3.71 -7.76 5.47
C SER A 368 -4.33 -7.00 6.64
N LEU A 369 -5.10 -7.67 7.51
CA LEU A 369 -5.70 -7.03 8.70
C LEU A 369 -4.62 -6.54 9.68
N GLU A 370 -3.63 -7.37 9.99
CA GLU A 370 -2.53 -7.02 10.89
C GLU A 370 -1.72 -5.82 10.37
N SER A 371 -1.54 -5.70 9.05
CA SER A 371 -0.76 -4.62 8.44
C SER A 371 -1.30 -3.21 8.73
N ILE A 372 -2.58 -3.09 9.07
CA ILE A 372 -3.26 -1.84 9.46
C ILE A 372 -3.65 -1.81 10.94
N GLY A 373 -3.22 -2.83 11.71
CA GLY A 373 -3.45 -2.95 13.14
C GLY A 373 -4.85 -3.42 13.52
N ILE A 374 -5.50 -4.24 12.69
CA ILE A 374 -6.76 -4.92 13.00
C ILE A 374 -6.48 -6.38 13.37
N GLU A 375 -7.21 -6.91 14.36
CA GLU A 375 -7.04 -8.28 14.82
C GLU A 375 -7.44 -9.31 13.75
N LYS A 376 -6.76 -10.47 13.78
CA LYS A 376 -7.04 -11.62 12.90
C LYS A 376 -8.46 -12.12 13.05
N VAL A 377 -9.01 -12.66 11.95
CA VAL A 377 -10.37 -13.23 11.93
C VAL A 377 -10.38 -14.74 11.69
N PHE A 378 -9.27 -15.30 11.22
CA PHE A 378 -9.15 -16.74 10.95
C PHE A 378 -8.08 -17.37 11.84
N ASP A 379 -8.42 -18.52 12.43
CA ASP A 379 -7.40 -19.44 12.94
C ASP A 379 -6.71 -20.12 11.76
N ILE A 380 -5.38 -20.28 11.88
CA ILE A 380 -4.51 -20.79 10.82
C ILE A 380 -3.95 -22.17 11.18
N ASP A 381 -4.06 -23.11 10.25
CA ASP A 381 -3.28 -24.34 10.26
C ASP A 381 -1.91 -24.11 9.63
N GLU A 382 -0.91 -23.90 10.48
CA GLU A 382 0.48 -23.61 10.08
C GLU A 382 1.09 -24.72 9.20
N ALA A 383 0.66 -25.98 9.37
CA ALA A 383 1.18 -27.07 8.55
C ALA A 383 0.75 -26.90 7.08
N LEU A 384 -0.52 -26.57 6.85
CA LEU A 384 -1.06 -26.35 5.50
C LEU A 384 -0.50 -25.07 4.87
N VAL A 385 -0.32 -23.99 5.64
CA VAL A 385 0.28 -22.75 5.12
C VAL A 385 1.71 -22.97 4.66
N SER A 386 2.50 -23.73 5.42
CA SER A 386 3.91 -23.99 5.09
C SER A 386 4.11 -24.69 3.73
N GLU A 387 3.09 -25.40 3.23
CA GLU A 387 3.13 -26.00 1.88
C GLU A 387 3.18 -24.94 0.76
N THR A 388 2.86 -23.69 1.07
CA THR A 388 2.82 -22.56 0.13
C THR A 388 3.92 -21.52 0.36
N ASP A 389 4.83 -21.71 1.32
CA ASP A 389 5.91 -20.74 1.64
C ASP A 389 6.78 -20.41 0.42
N TRP A 390 6.97 -21.39 -0.48
CA TRP A 390 7.72 -21.20 -1.71
C TRP A 390 7.14 -20.13 -2.65
N PHE A 391 5.84 -19.85 -2.55
CA PHE A 391 5.18 -18.84 -3.36
C PHE A 391 5.58 -17.44 -2.88
N ASP A 392 5.55 -17.22 -1.56
CA ASP A 392 6.03 -15.97 -0.94
C ASP A 392 7.53 -15.79 -1.23
N ASP A 393 8.34 -16.86 -1.22
CA ASP A 393 9.77 -16.80 -1.59
C ASP A 393 10.00 -16.39 -3.05
N GLU A 394 9.14 -16.78 -4.00
CA GLU A 394 9.27 -16.39 -5.41
C GLU A 394 8.85 -14.92 -5.65
N ILE A 395 7.80 -14.46 -4.95
CA ILE A 395 7.33 -13.07 -5.04
C ILE A 395 8.29 -12.12 -4.33
N ILE A 396 8.70 -12.46 -3.10
CA ILE A 396 9.46 -11.58 -2.20
C ILE A 396 10.98 -11.76 -2.39
N GLY A 397 11.43 -12.90 -2.93
CA GLY A 397 12.81 -13.40 -2.79
C GLY A 397 13.93 -12.39 -3.08
N THR A 398 14.44 -11.72 -2.04
CA THR A 398 15.42 -12.25 -1.06
C THR A 398 15.45 -11.38 0.20
N LYS A 399 15.71 -11.99 1.35
CA LYS A 399 15.91 -11.32 2.66
C LYS A 399 16.83 -10.10 2.55
N HIS A 400 16.33 -8.97 3.05
CA HIS A 400 16.98 -7.66 3.24
C HIS A 400 17.14 -6.76 2.00
N GLY A 401 16.30 -5.74 1.91
CA GLY A 401 16.61 -4.44 1.30
C GLY A 401 16.26 -4.22 -0.17
N ASP A 402 15.91 -5.26 -0.93
CA ASP A 402 15.91 -5.22 -2.40
C ASP A 402 14.55 -5.52 -3.08
N PHE A 403 13.43 -5.55 -2.34
CA PHE A 403 12.09 -5.82 -2.89
C PHE A 403 11.75 -4.88 -4.07
N PHE A 404 12.15 -3.62 -3.95
CA PHE A 404 11.88 -2.55 -4.92
C PHE A 404 12.78 -2.55 -6.17
N VAL A 405 13.80 -3.41 -6.23
CA VAL A 405 14.87 -3.32 -7.26
C VAL A 405 14.86 -4.49 -8.24
N LYS A 406 14.03 -5.52 -8.01
CA LYS A 406 14.15 -6.79 -8.73
C LYS A 406 13.29 -6.86 -10.00
N ARG A 407 13.90 -7.43 -11.06
CA ARG A 407 13.22 -7.86 -12.30
C ARG A 407 13.02 -9.38 -12.32
N SER A 408 11.94 -9.84 -12.96
CA SER A 408 11.82 -11.25 -13.35
C SER A 408 12.98 -11.61 -14.28
N ILE A 409 13.67 -12.72 -14.01
CA ILE A 409 15.00 -13.03 -14.58
C ILE A 409 14.89 -13.85 -15.88
N ASN A 410 13.66 -14.18 -16.32
CA ASN A 410 13.42 -15.05 -17.48
C ASN A 410 12.91 -14.28 -18.72
N TYR A 411 13.58 -13.19 -19.12
CA TYR A 411 13.26 -12.48 -20.37
C TYR A 411 14.33 -12.70 -21.46
N SER A 412 13.89 -12.83 -22.71
CA SER A 412 14.74 -12.77 -23.89
C SER A 412 14.28 -11.61 -24.77
N LYS A 413 15.11 -10.55 -24.88
CA LYS A 413 14.85 -9.35 -25.70
C LYS A 413 14.76 -9.61 -27.22
N ARG A 414 14.87 -10.85 -27.68
CA ARG A 414 14.94 -11.21 -29.13
C ARG A 414 14.02 -12.36 -29.54
N THR A 415 13.01 -12.70 -28.74
CA THR A 415 12.01 -13.73 -29.10
C THR A 415 10.77 -13.04 -29.66
N LYS A 416 10.35 -13.40 -30.87
CA LYS A 416 9.09 -12.92 -31.45
C LYS A 416 7.93 -13.64 -30.73
N SER A 417 7.04 -12.88 -30.10
CA SER A 417 5.80 -13.43 -29.53
C SER A 417 4.91 -14.00 -30.63
N ILE A 418 4.21 -15.10 -30.34
CA ILE A 418 3.24 -15.75 -31.23
C ILE A 418 1.95 -14.94 -31.26
N THR A 419 1.35 -14.74 -32.43
CA THR A 419 0.03 -14.13 -32.59
C THR A 419 -1.05 -15.16 -32.91
N SER A 420 -2.33 -14.76 -32.87
CA SER A 420 -3.45 -15.62 -33.28
C SER A 420 -3.28 -16.10 -34.73
N ASP A 421 -2.78 -15.23 -35.62
CA ASP A 421 -2.50 -15.56 -37.03
C ASP A 421 -1.39 -16.60 -37.23
N ASP A 422 -0.52 -16.82 -36.24
CA ASP A 422 0.52 -17.87 -36.29
C ASP A 422 -0.03 -19.26 -35.90
N LEU A 423 -1.25 -19.32 -35.33
CA LEU A 423 -1.89 -20.54 -34.79
C LEU A 423 -2.98 -21.14 -35.71
N PHE A 424 -3.39 -20.40 -36.74
CA PHE A 424 -4.40 -20.78 -37.76
C PHE A 424 -3.82 -20.63 -39.17
#